data_AF-M4DD55-F1
#
_entry.id   AF-M4DD55-F1
#
_cell.length_a   1.000
_cell.length_b   1.000
_cell.length_c   1.000
_cell.angle_alpha   90.00
_cell.angle_beta   90.00
_cell.angle_gamma   90.00
#
_symmetry.space_group_name_H-M   'P 1'
#
loop_
_entity.id
_entity.type
_entity.pdbx_description
1 polymer ?
#
loop_
_entity_poly.entity_id
_entity_poly.type
_entity_poly.pdbx_seq_one_letter_code
_entity_poly.pdbx_strand_id
1 'polypeptide(L)'
;MKTRSSDVQLAANRGGKRKAPAGDEHGRGKRRSGKSDEQKSSPQIDRRLAPKRTILRGIHGCVSPRCSASTHRSSFSWYEQDAWTYISRFLDGKSLVMLGATSKWFNKMVMEDDAIWRFACLRDLRVPKLYPASSSWIKIYASAFDGRSHSYLFHQQEKHIDWMRIGAFTLDSGVSLLTEKLSSPLRVPREGTIERMLESSGGCIVKDIKSGIWIADLQLVRCPVCDLSTCDGTMQTLDARHVELFLNEGYKNGTWEYNLIASHKLQKDAVAACGAIFDLKHLKSSSSGILNLKSWTGAPDDSQPKAMIAPHAVALHTRLQENEGIIVKYQTMKAGTDGDIVSIRISQQLL
;
A
#
# COMPACT_ATOMS: atom_id res chain seq x y z
N MET A 1 6.07 -30.02 -64.92
CA MET A 1 4.64 -29.61 -64.87
C MET A 1 4.63 -28.21 -64.23
N LYS A 2 4.21 -27.06 -64.82
CA LYS A 2 3.24 -26.75 -65.91
C LYS A 2 1.88 -27.41 -65.67
N THR A 3 0.72 -26.74 -65.55
CA THR A 3 0.25 -25.33 -65.80
C THR A 3 -0.71 -24.86 -64.67
N ARG A 4 -1.29 -23.65 -64.53
CA ARG A 4 -1.47 -22.35 -65.27
C ARG A 4 -1.53 -21.22 -64.17
N SER A 5 -1.38 -19.90 -64.36
CA SER A 5 -2.14 -18.84 -65.10
C SER A 5 -3.61 -18.68 -64.65
N SER A 6 -4.18 -17.48 -64.43
CA SER A 6 -3.87 -16.15 -65.01
C SER A 6 -4.35 -14.95 -64.15
N ASP A 7 -3.72 -13.78 -64.36
CA ASP A 7 -4.08 -12.46 -63.81
C ASP A 7 -5.34 -11.81 -64.41
N VAL A 8 -5.94 -10.86 -63.67
CA VAL A 8 -6.61 -9.66 -64.24
C VAL A 8 -6.30 -8.45 -63.35
N GLN A 9 -6.07 -7.28 -63.97
CA GLN A 9 -5.63 -6.02 -63.36
C GLN A 9 -6.60 -4.87 -63.76
N LEU A 10 -6.49 -3.69 -63.11
CA LEU A 10 -7.14 -2.40 -63.43
C LEU A 10 -8.64 -2.25 -63.02
N ALA A 11 -9.17 -1.08 -62.61
CA ALA A 11 -8.57 0.20 -62.19
C ALA A 11 -9.54 1.11 -61.38
N ALA A 12 -8.96 2.02 -60.58
CA ALA A 12 -9.43 3.28 -59.97
C ALA A 12 -10.91 3.76 -60.07
N ASN A 13 -11.47 4.22 -58.93
CA ASN A 13 -11.62 5.68 -58.65
C ASN A 13 -12.10 6.08 -57.23
N ARG A 14 -11.44 7.12 -56.68
CA ARG A 14 -11.96 8.27 -55.88
C ARG A 14 -12.98 8.09 -54.73
N GLY A 15 -12.50 8.42 -53.51
CA GLY A 15 -12.98 9.62 -52.80
C GLY A 15 -13.82 9.45 -51.53
N GLY A 16 -13.42 10.08 -50.41
CA GLY A 16 -14.29 10.27 -49.23
C GLY A 16 -13.62 10.35 -47.84
N LYS A 17 -12.94 11.45 -47.51
CA LYS A 17 -12.52 11.77 -46.12
C LYS A 17 -13.56 12.65 -45.41
N ARG A 18 -14.10 12.24 -44.25
CA ARG A 18 -14.58 13.08 -43.11
C ARG A 18 -14.45 12.21 -41.85
N LYS A 19 -13.62 12.47 -40.83
CA LYS A 19 -13.54 13.61 -39.87
C LYS A 19 -14.85 13.88 -39.11
N ALA A 20 -14.80 13.68 -37.79
CA ALA A 20 -15.81 14.08 -36.81
C ALA A 20 -15.67 15.58 -36.45
N PRO A 21 -16.74 16.23 -35.93
CA PRO A 21 -16.67 17.56 -35.34
C PRO A 21 -16.52 17.53 -33.80
N ALA A 22 -15.84 18.54 -33.27
CA ALA A 22 -15.91 18.93 -31.85
C ALA A 22 -17.12 19.85 -31.61
N GLY A 23 -17.40 20.19 -30.35
CA GLY A 23 -18.52 21.09 -29.98
C GLY A 23 -18.20 22.58 -30.13
N ASP A 24 -19.16 23.43 -29.75
CA ASP A 24 -18.91 24.78 -29.18
C ASP A 24 -20.19 25.40 -28.56
N GLU A 25 -20.04 26.55 -27.90
CA GLU A 25 -20.94 27.11 -26.88
C GLU A 25 -22.07 28.07 -27.36
N HIS A 26 -23.02 28.32 -26.43
CA HIS A 26 -23.75 29.58 -26.14
C HIS A 26 -24.58 30.36 -27.20
N GLY A 27 -25.85 30.67 -26.88
CA GLY A 27 -26.55 31.82 -27.52
C GLY A 27 -28.06 32.08 -27.29
N ARG A 28 -28.43 32.81 -26.22
CA ARG A 28 -29.56 33.80 -26.08
C ARG A 28 -30.99 33.56 -26.64
N GLY A 29 -31.99 33.74 -25.75
CA GLY A 29 -33.19 34.60 -25.94
C GLY A 29 -34.57 33.95 -25.64
N LYS A 30 -35.68 34.64 -25.35
CA LYS A 30 -36.05 36.01 -24.87
C LYS A 30 -37.61 36.08 -24.84
N ARG A 31 -38.24 36.84 -23.92
CA ARG A 31 -39.71 37.21 -23.84
C ARG A 31 -40.66 36.10 -23.33
N ARG A 32 -41.82 36.33 -22.69
CA ARG A 32 -42.69 37.52 -22.35
C ARG A 32 -43.07 37.44 -20.84
N SER A 33 -43.37 38.46 -20.02
CA SER A 33 -43.89 39.85 -20.10
C SER A 33 -45.42 40.04 -20.04
N GLY A 34 -45.93 40.45 -18.86
CA GLY A 34 -47.24 41.07 -18.56
C GLY A 34 -47.31 41.34 -17.04
N LYS A 35 -47.11 42.59 -16.56
CA LYS A 35 -48.11 43.66 -16.34
C LYS A 35 -49.33 43.17 -15.54
N SER A 36 -49.44 43.40 -14.23
CA SER A 36 -49.56 44.67 -13.45
C SER A 36 -51.02 45.15 -13.36
N ASP A 37 -51.51 45.42 -12.15
CA ASP A 37 -51.75 46.78 -11.63
C ASP A 37 -52.19 46.75 -10.15
N GLU A 38 -52.14 47.92 -9.50
CA GLU A 38 -52.30 48.14 -8.05
C GLU A 38 -53.77 48.35 -7.62
N GLN A 39 -54.12 48.15 -6.34
CA GLN A 39 -54.34 49.27 -5.39
C GLN A 39 -54.79 48.84 -3.98
N LYS A 40 -54.61 49.79 -3.04
CA LYS A 40 -54.88 49.69 -1.60
C LYS A 40 -56.36 49.89 -1.28
N SER A 41 -56.86 49.27 -0.21
CA SER A 41 -57.50 50.01 0.90
C SER A 41 -57.79 49.09 2.09
N SER A 42 -57.81 49.68 3.28
CA SER A 42 -58.28 49.07 4.53
C SER A 42 -59.08 50.10 5.31
N PRO A 43 -60.14 49.66 6.00
CA PRO A 43 -60.60 50.35 7.21
C PRO A 43 -60.76 49.40 8.42
N GLN A 44 -60.54 49.93 9.61
CA GLN A 44 -60.78 49.25 10.88
C GLN A 44 -62.27 49.28 11.26
N ILE A 45 -62.78 48.23 11.91
CA ILE A 45 -63.89 48.34 12.88
C ILE A 45 -63.50 47.54 14.14
N ASP A 46 -63.96 48.01 15.30
CA ASP A 46 -63.40 47.75 16.62
C ASP A 46 -64.27 46.82 17.51
N ARG A 47 -63.61 46.23 18.52
CA ARG A 47 -64.14 45.73 19.82
C ARG A 47 -65.06 44.48 19.93
N ARG A 48 -64.48 43.55 20.72
CA ARG A 48 -65.09 42.71 21.78
C ARG A 48 -65.97 41.52 21.36
N LEU A 49 -65.50 40.32 21.69
CA LEU A 49 -66.09 39.45 22.73
C LEU A 49 -65.13 38.26 22.99
N ALA A 50 -64.83 37.97 24.26
CA ALA A 50 -63.97 36.84 24.63
C ALA A 50 -64.81 35.66 25.15
N PRO A 51 -64.63 34.44 24.62
CA PRO A 51 -65.11 33.22 25.25
C PRO A 51 -63.98 32.44 25.94
N LYS A 52 -64.21 32.20 27.24
CA LYS A 52 -63.74 31.11 28.11
C LYS A 52 -62.74 30.08 27.53
N ARG A 53 -61.63 29.91 28.26
CA ARG A 53 -60.67 28.80 28.14
C ARG A 53 -61.38 27.43 28.19
N THR A 54 -61.18 26.61 27.17
CA THR A 54 -61.33 25.15 27.26
C THR A 54 -59.95 24.52 27.37
N ILE A 55 -59.72 23.73 28.42
CA ILE A 55 -58.41 23.13 28.70
C ILE A 55 -58.23 21.89 27.81
N LEU A 56 -57.43 22.01 26.76
CA LEU A 56 -56.81 20.85 26.12
C LEU A 56 -55.60 20.43 26.98
N ARG A 57 -55.68 19.24 27.59
CA ARG A 57 -54.54 18.61 28.27
C ARG A 57 -53.50 18.20 27.22
N GLY A 58 -52.56 19.11 26.95
CA GLY A 58 -51.31 18.76 26.28
C GLY A 58 -50.57 17.70 27.09
N ILE A 59 -49.98 16.72 26.39
CA ILE A 59 -49.18 15.65 27.00
C ILE A 59 -48.04 16.29 27.80
N HIS A 60 -47.90 15.92 29.08
CA HIS A 60 -46.82 16.40 29.93
C HIS A 60 -45.48 16.00 29.33
N GLY A 61 -44.70 16.98 28.88
CA GLY A 61 -43.27 16.77 28.60
C GLY A 61 -42.56 16.37 29.88
N CYS A 62 -41.76 15.31 29.82
CA CYS A 62 -40.97 14.84 30.96
C CYS A 62 -40.06 15.97 31.47
N VAL A 63 -40.30 16.43 32.70
CA VAL A 63 -39.37 17.32 33.39
C VAL A 63 -38.19 16.46 33.83
N SER A 64 -37.11 16.45 33.06
CA SER A 64 -35.84 15.86 33.48
C SER A 64 -35.47 16.40 34.87
N PRO A 65 -34.95 15.56 35.80
CA PRO A 65 -34.54 16.03 37.11
C PRO A 65 -33.58 17.20 36.97
N ARG A 66 -33.90 18.35 37.60
CA ARG A 66 -32.96 19.46 37.69
C ARG A 66 -31.83 19.04 38.61
N CYS A 67 -30.73 18.57 38.03
CA CYS A 67 -29.50 18.35 38.78
C CYS A 67 -29.06 19.65 39.43
N SER A 68 -29.23 19.78 40.74
CA SER A 68 -28.62 20.81 41.59
C SER A 68 -27.11 20.52 41.76
N ALA A 69 -26.39 20.44 40.63
CA ALA A 69 -24.96 20.19 40.55
C ALA A 69 -24.16 21.50 40.68
N SER A 70 -24.39 22.24 41.78
CA SER A 70 -23.68 23.49 42.09
C SER A 70 -22.65 23.35 43.22
N THR A 71 -22.15 22.14 43.49
CA THR A 71 -20.99 21.86 44.37
C THR A 71 -20.39 20.48 44.11
N HIS A 72 -19.88 20.26 42.89
CA HIS A 72 -18.69 19.46 42.59
C HIS A 72 -18.59 19.35 41.07
N ARG A 73 -17.82 20.25 40.44
CA ARG A 73 -17.14 19.85 39.21
C ARG A 73 -16.13 18.80 39.64
N SER A 74 -16.41 17.52 39.34
CA SER A 74 -15.31 16.57 39.19
C SER A 74 -14.37 17.19 38.16
N SER A 75 -13.14 17.48 38.58
CA SER A 75 -12.09 17.98 37.70
C SER A 75 -11.57 16.82 36.86
N PHE A 76 -12.42 16.30 35.97
CA PHE A 76 -11.93 15.54 34.84
C PHE A 76 -11.13 16.53 33.99
N SER A 77 -9.82 16.54 34.21
CA SER A 77 -8.91 17.46 33.56
C SER A 77 -8.97 17.21 32.06
N TRP A 78 -9.61 18.10 31.31
CA TRP A 78 -9.58 18.10 29.84
C TRP A 78 -8.16 18.38 29.29
N TYR A 79 -7.16 18.49 30.18
CA TYR A 79 -5.78 18.90 29.94
C TYR A 79 -4.75 17.99 30.61
N GLU A 80 -5.11 16.78 31.04
CA GLU A 80 -4.11 15.72 31.19
C GLU A 80 -3.68 15.30 29.78
N GLN A 81 -2.68 16.03 29.25
CA GLN A 81 -2.04 15.76 27.97
C GLN A 81 -1.63 14.29 27.88
N ASP A 82 -1.12 13.72 28.97
CA ASP A 82 -0.74 12.31 29.07
C ASP A 82 -1.90 11.34 28.81
N ALA A 83 -3.11 11.61 29.33
CA ALA A 83 -4.26 10.73 29.17
C ALA A 83 -4.75 10.70 27.71
N TRP A 84 -4.91 11.87 27.08
CA TRP A 84 -5.33 11.93 25.67
C TRP A 84 -4.23 11.48 24.70
N THR A 85 -2.96 11.79 24.98
CA THR A 85 -1.82 11.24 24.23
C THR A 85 -1.78 9.71 24.36
N TYR A 86 -2.05 9.15 25.53
CA TYR A 86 -2.12 7.69 25.74
C TYR A 86 -3.28 7.05 24.96
N ILE A 87 -4.51 7.58 25.09
CA ILE A 87 -5.69 7.11 24.34
C ILE A 87 -5.44 7.15 22.83
N SER A 88 -4.81 8.22 22.34
CA SER A 88 -4.50 8.39 20.91
C SER A 88 -3.61 7.29 20.33
N ARG A 89 -2.73 6.66 21.15
CA ARG A 89 -1.90 5.51 20.73
C ARG A 89 -2.72 4.25 20.38
N PHE A 90 -4.02 4.22 20.69
CA PHE A 90 -4.92 3.11 20.39
C PHE A 90 -5.93 3.43 19.26
N LEU A 91 -5.91 4.66 18.73
CA LEU A 91 -6.72 5.05 17.58
C LEU A 91 -6.04 4.68 16.26
N ASP A 92 -6.81 4.29 15.24
CA ASP A 92 -6.31 4.16 13.87
C ASP A 92 -6.01 5.54 13.24
N GLY A 93 -5.23 5.57 12.16
CA GLY A 93 -4.82 6.83 11.53
C GLY A 93 -6.00 7.70 11.06
N LYS A 94 -7.12 7.08 10.64
CA LYS A 94 -8.34 7.82 10.26
C LYS A 94 -8.97 8.50 11.48
N SER A 95 -9.06 7.79 12.59
CA SER A 95 -9.60 8.25 13.86
C SER A 95 -8.72 9.32 14.50
N LEU A 96 -7.39 9.23 14.36
CA LEU A 96 -6.46 10.29 14.73
C LEU A 96 -6.71 11.57 13.94
N VAL A 97 -6.82 11.50 12.60
CA VAL A 97 -7.13 12.67 11.76
C VAL A 97 -8.50 13.27 12.13
N MET A 98 -9.52 12.44 12.35
CA MET A 98 -10.84 12.90 12.79
C MET A 98 -10.78 13.58 14.16
N LEU A 99 -10.04 13.03 15.14
CA LEU A 99 -9.83 13.64 16.45
C LEU A 99 -9.14 15.00 16.30
N GLY A 100 -8.07 15.07 15.51
CA GLY A 100 -7.34 16.30 15.19
C GLY A 100 -8.17 17.36 14.44
N ALA A 101 -9.32 17.00 13.85
CA ALA A 101 -10.26 17.93 13.24
C ALA A 101 -11.31 18.50 14.22
N THR A 102 -11.47 17.91 15.42
CA THR A 102 -12.52 18.33 16.38
C THR A 102 -12.23 19.66 17.09
N SER A 103 -10.96 19.98 17.35
CA SER A 103 -10.57 21.22 18.03
C SER A 103 -9.11 21.59 17.75
N LYS A 104 -8.74 22.86 17.96
CA LYS A 104 -7.36 23.32 17.84
C LYS A 104 -6.40 22.62 18.82
N TRP A 105 -6.90 22.21 19.99
CA TRP A 105 -6.07 21.52 20.99
C TRP A 105 -5.75 20.08 20.55
N PHE A 106 -6.76 19.33 20.10
CA PHE A 106 -6.55 18.02 19.51
C PHE A 106 -5.75 18.08 18.20
N ASN A 107 -5.95 19.12 17.39
CA ASN A 107 -5.12 19.34 16.20
C ASN A 107 -3.65 19.47 16.57
N LYS A 108 -3.33 20.34 17.54
CA LYS A 108 -1.97 20.53 18.03
C LYS A 108 -1.38 19.21 18.55
N MET A 109 -2.10 18.54 19.45
CA MET A 109 -1.67 17.28 20.04
C MET A 109 -1.42 16.21 18.98
N VAL A 110 -2.36 15.96 18.06
CA VAL A 110 -2.23 14.90 17.05
C VAL A 110 -1.22 15.25 15.95
N MET A 111 -1.14 16.50 15.50
CA MET A 111 -0.33 16.86 14.32
C MET A 111 1.09 17.30 14.66
N GLU A 112 1.36 17.78 15.89
CA GLU A 112 2.70 18.18 16.33
C GLU A 112 3.40 17.10 17.17
N ASP A 113 2.66 16.22 17.87
CA ASP A 113 3.26 15.10 18.63
C ASP A 113 3.56 13.90 17.72
N ASP A 114 4.77 13.90 17.18
CA ASP A 114 5.32 12.83 16.34
C ASP A 114 5.36 11.47 17.08
N ALA A 115 5.31 11.44 18.42
CA ALA A 115 5.27 10.19 19.17
C ALA A 115 3.93 9.46 19.03
N ILE A 116 2.79 10.17 18.89
CA ILE A 116 1.48 9.54 18.65
C ILE A 116 1.52 8.74 17.35
N TRP A 117 1.98 9.36 16.27
CA TRP A 117 2.11 8.70 14.97
C TRP A 117 3.16 7.60 14.98
N ARG A 118 4.26 7.75 15.73
CA ARG A 118 5.22 6.66 15.95
C ARG A 118 4.55 5.44 16.58
N PHE A 119 3.80 5.61 17.66
CA PHE A 119 3.12 4.49 18.33
C PHE A 119 2.06 3.85 17.42
N ALA A 120 1.25 4.64 16.73
CA ALA A 120 0.28 4.14 15.76
C ALA A 120 0.97 3.36 14.62
N CYS A 121 2.07 3.89 14.06
CA CYS A 121 2.82 3.25 12.99
C CYS A 121 3.41 1.91 13.42
N LEU A 122 4.13 1.85 14.55
CA LEU A 122 4.74 0.62 15.06
C LEU A 122 3.69 -0.45 15.40
N ARG A 123 2.55 -0.03 15.98
CA ARG A 123 1.40 -0.90 16.29
C ARG A 123 0.79 -1.50 15.02
N ASP A 124 0.47 -0.67 14.04
CA ASP A 124 -0.24 -1.08 12.82
C ASP A 124 0.66 -1.88 11.87
N LEU A 125 1.97 -1.55 11.83
CA LEU A 125 3.00 -2.34 11.15
C LEU A 125 3.44 -3.58 11.94
N ARG A 126 3.03 -3.72 13.21
CA ARG A 126 3.35 -4.83 14.13
C ARG A 126 4.85 -5.06 14.35
N VAL A 127 5.66 -4.00 14.30
CA VAL A 127 7.13 -4.08 14.49
C VAL A 127 7.52 -3.74 15.95
N PRO A 128 8.34 -4.57 16.62
CA PRO A 128 8.52 -4.48 18.08
C PRO A 128 9.59 -3.46 18.53
N LYS A 129 10.46 -3.00 17.63
CA LYS A 129 11.62 -2.15 17.95
C LYS A 129 11.37 -0.70 17.55
N LEU A 130 11.76 0.20 18.46
CA LEU A 130 11.93 1.62 18.17
C LEU A 130 13.16 1.80 17.27
N TYR A 131 12.99 2.43 16.12
CA TYR A 131 14.08 2.93 15.30
C TYR A 131 14.03 4.46 15.26
N PRO A 132 15.19 5.15 15.27
CA PRO A 132 15.23 6.56 14.88
C PRO A 132 14.76 6.69 13.43
N ALA A 133 13.73 7.50 13.21
CA ALA A 133 13.37 7.97 11.89
C ALA A 133 14.00 9.37 11.70
N SER A 134 14.56 9.61 10.52
CA SER A 134 15.01 10.94 10.09
C SER A 134 13.83 11.82 9.64
N SER A 135 12.72 11.17 9.26
CA SER A 135 11.49 11.81 8.80
C SER A 135 10.37 11.71 9.84
N SER A 136 9.46 12.68 9.81
CA SER A 136 8.30 12.73 10.72
C SER A 136 7.37 11.52 10.56
N TRP A 137 6.94 10.97 11.69
CA TRP A 137 6.13 9.77 11.77
C TRP A 137 4.73 9.91 11.18
N ILE A 138 4.11 11.09 11.14
CA ILE A 138 2.84 11.27 10.40
C ILE A 138 3.03 11.05 8.90
N LYS A 139 4.15 11.51 8.34
CA LYS A 139 4.48 11.30 6.92
C LYS A 139 4.77 9.83 6.67
N ILE A 140 5.57 9.19 7.53
CA ILE A 140 5.87 7.75 7.46
C ILE A 140 4.58 6.91 7.54
N TYR A 141 3.67 7.24 8.45
CA TYR A 141 2.38 6.55 8.58
C TYR A 141 1.55 6.72 7.31
N ALA A 142 1.37 7.97 6.84
CA ALA A 142 0.63 8.24 5.62
C ALA A 142 1.24 7.47 4.43
N SER A 143 2.55 7.54 4.24
CA SER A 143 3.27 6.82 3.17
C SER A 143 3.46 5.32 3.42
N ALA A 144 2.96 4.76 4.53
CA ALA A 144 2.94 3.32 4.82
C ALA A 144 1.54 2.71 4.65
N PHE A 145 0.50 3.54 4.61
CA PHE A 145 -0.91 3.12 4.60
C PHE A 145 -1.77 3.83 3.53
N ASP A 146 -1.22 4.69 2.67
CA ASP A 146 -1.97 5.41 1.62
C ASP A 146 -2.57 4.51 0.53
N GLY A 147 -2.13 3.26 0.43
CA GLY A 147 -2.55 2.28 -0.59
C GLY A 147 -2.16 2.64 -2.03
N ARG A 148 -1.38 3.71 -2.26
CA ARG A 148 -1.07 4.30 -3.56
C ARG A 148 0.43 4.37 -3.88
N SER A 149 1.29 4.59 -2.88
CA SER A 149 2.75 4.69 -3.07
C SER A 149 3.46 3.33 -2.99
N HIS A 150 2.70 2.23 -2.91
CA HIS A 150 3.18 0.94 -2.45
C HIS A 150 3.33 -0.16 -3.47
N SER A 151 2.42 -0.30 -4.43
CA SER A 151 2.55 -1.35 -5.43
C SER A 151 3.61 -1.00 -6.47
N TYR A 152 3.89 -1.96 -7.36
CA TYR A 152 4.83 -1.93 -8.49
C TYR A 152 4.46 -0.88 -9.58
N LEU A 153 3.74 0.18 -9.23
CA LEU A 153 3.10 1.12 -10.16
C LEU A 153 4.06 2.04 -10.92
N PHE A 154 5.30 2.25 -10.45
CA PHE A 154 6.12 3.36 -10.94
C PHE A 154 6.71 3.20 -12.35
N HIS A 155 6.72 2.00 -12.94
CA HIS A 155 7.28 1.79 -14.29
C HIS A 155 6.51 0.85 -15.22
N GLN A 156 5.65 -0.04 -14.70
CA GLN A 156 5.05 -1.12 -15.49
C GLN A 156 3.60 -1.41 -15.06
N GLN A 157 2.77 -0.37 -14.92
CA GLN A 157 1.35 -0.49 -14.56
C GLN A 157 0.57 -1.43 -15.50
N GLU A 158 0.93 -1.49 -16.79
CA GLU A 158 0.32 -2.37 -17.79
C GLU A 158 0.64 -3.87 -17.60
N LYS A 159 1.72 -4.18 -16.87
CA LYS A 159 2.17 -5.55 -16.58
C LYS A 159 1.75 -6.04 -15.20
N HIS A 160 1.38 -5.13 -14.29
CA HIS A 160 0.94 -5.49 -12.96
C HIS A 160 -0.40 -6.25 -13.01
N ILE A 161 -0.44 -7.44 -12.42
CA ILE A 161 -1.66 -8.26 -12.31
C ILE A 161 -2.32 -7.98 -10.97
N ASP A 162 -1.61 -8.28 -9.87
CA ASP A 162 -2.13 -8.15 -8.50
C ASP A 162 -1.00 -7.96 -7.49
N TRP A 163 -1.32 -7.49 -6.28
CA TRP A 163 -0.36 -7.32 -5.19
C TRP A 163 -0.97 -7.61 -3.82
N MET A 164 -0.11 -7.99 -2.87
CA MET A 164 -0.49 -8.20 -1.48
C MET A 164 0.56 -7.62 -0.54
N ARG A 165 0.12 -6.83 0.45
CA ARG A 165 0.96 -6.45 1.58
C ARG A 165 1.26 -7.68 2.44
N ILE A 166 2.53 -8.05 2.57
CA ILE A 166 2.96 -9.13 3.47
C ILE A 166 3.05 -8.59 4.90
N GLY A 167 3.55 -7.37 5.07
CA GLY A 167 3.63 -6.68 6.36
C GLY A 167 4.90 -5.83 6.48
N ALA A 168 5.36 -5.59 7.70
CA ALA A 168 6.65 -4.98 7.96
C ALA A 168 7.53 -5.81 8.91
N PHE A 169 8.83 -5.73 8.69
CA PHE A 169 9.88 -6.37 9.47
C PHE A 169 11.04 -5.38 9.66
N THR A 170 12.10 -5.79 10.36
CA THR A 170 13.19 -4.88 10.71
C THR A 170 14.55 -5.48 10.38
N LEU A 171 15.42 -4.67 9.78
CA LEU A 171 16.82 -5.02 9.49
C LEU A 171 17.71 -4.12 10.34
N ASP A 172 18.62 -4.69 11.13
CA ASP A 172 19.44 -3.97 12.14
C ASP A 172 20.94 -4.30 12.13
N SER A 173 21.38 -5.29 11.35
CA SER A 173 22.79 -5.67 11.25
C SER A 173 23.55 -5.03 10.09
N GLY A 174 22.86 -4.32 9.19
CA GLY A 174 23.43 -3.85 7.92
C GLY A 174 23.74 -4.98 6.91
N VAL A 175 23.42 -6.24 7.25
CA VAL A 175 23.75 -7.41 6.43
C VAL A 175 22.55 -8.35 6.34
N SER A 176 22.10 -8.65 5.11
CA SER A 176 20.96 -9.53 4.86
C SER A 176 21.37 -10.79 4.10
N LEU A 177 20.77 -11.92 4.46
CA LEU A 177 20.77 -13.13 3.65
C LEU A 177 19.54 -13.10 2.74
N LEU A 178 19.77 -13.13 1.43
CA LEU A 178 18.74 -13.35 0.42
C LEU A 178 18.80 -14.80 -0.04
N THR A 179 17.66 -15.48 -0.21
CA THR A 179 17.65 -16.88 -0.66
C THR A 179 16.37 -17.28 -1.35
N GLU A 180 16.50 -18.23 -2.27
CA GLU A 180 15.40 -18.93 -2.95
C GLU A 180 15.09 -20.31 -2.31
N LYS A 181 15.76 -20.68 -1.21
CA LYS A 181 15.65 -22.01 -0.59
C LYS A 181 15.23 -21.90 0.86
N LEU A 182 14.00 -22.33 1.14
CA LEU A 182 13.40 -22.37 2.49
C LEU A 182 13.53 -23.76 3.15
N SER A 183 14.67 -24.43 2.98
CA SER A 183 14.93 -25.73 3.58
C SER A 183 15.60 -25.61 4.96
N SER A 184 15.30 -26.55 5.86
CA SER A 184 15.98 -26.69 7.15
C SER A 184 16.97 -27.85 7.09
N PRO A 185 18.23 -27.69 7.55
CA PRO A 185 18.83 -26.46 8.06
C PRO A 185 19.14 -25.47 6.93
N LEU A 186 18.90 -24.18 7.18
CA LEU A 186 19.17 -23.12 6.23
C LEU A 186 20.69 -22.96 6.02
N ARG A 187 21.12 -23.04 4.76
CA ARG A 187 22.54 -22.93 4.39
C ARG A 187 22.93 -21.47 4.24
N VAL A 188 23.66 -20.94 5.21
CA VAL A 188 24.31 -19.63 5.07
C VAL A 188 25.50 -19.78 4.11
N PRO A 189 25.60 -18.96 3.04
CA PRO A 189 26.76 -18.99 2.15
C PRO A 189 28.05 -18.62 2.90
N ARG A 190 29.19 -19.20 2.48
CA ARG A 190 30.50 -18.69 2.89
C ARG A 190 30.84 -17.44 2.08
N GLU A 191 31.66 -16.53 2.63
CA GLU A 191 32.09 -15.34 1.89
C GLU A 191 32.78 -15.70 0.57
N GLY A 192 32.47 -14.93 -0.46
CA GLY A 192 32.88 -15.15 -1.85
C GLY A 192 32.13 -14.19 -2.77
N THR A 193 32.23 -14.39 -4.09
CA THR A 193 31.39 -13.63 -5.04
C THR A 193 29.94 -14.10 -4.96
N ILE A 194 29.00 -13.25 -5.34
CA ILE A 194 27.56 -13.50 -5.19
C ILE A 194 27.11 -14.73 -6.00
N GLU A 195 27.72 -14.94 -7.17
CA GLU A 195 27.48 -16.08 -8.05
C GLU A 195 27.86 -17.40 -7.37
N ARG A 196 29.07 -17.46 -6.79
CA ARG A 196 29.54 -18.65 -6.05
C ARG A 196 28.70 -18.94 -4.80
N MET A 197 28.20 -17.89 -4.13
CA MET A 197 27.27 -18.05 -3.02
C MET A 197 25.95 -18.71 -3.49
N LEU A 198 25.39 -18.27 -4.61
CA LEU A 198 24.16 -18.82 -5.18
C LEU A 198 24.34 -20.26 -5.66
N GLU A 199 25.38 -20.56 -6.44
CA GLU A 199 25.69 -21.91 -6.91
C GLU A 199 25.83 -22.92 -5.76
N SER A 200 26.48 -22.52 -4.66
CA SER A 200 26.76 -23.42 -3.53
C SER A 200 25.60 -23.57 -2.53
N SER A 201 24.73 -22.56 -2.40
CA SER A 201 23.73 -22.51 -1.32
C SER A 201 22.29 -22.21 -1.76
N GLY A 202 22.07 -21.60 -2.93
CA GLY A 202 20.78 -21.01 -3.32
C GLY A 202 20.45 -19.71 -2.57
N GLY A 203 21.48 -18.96 -2.14
CA GLY A 203 21.33 -17.65 -1.55
C GLY A 203 22.62 -16.82 -1.62
N CYS A 204 22.53 -15.55 -1.26
CA CYS A 204 23.66 -14.63 -1.21
C CYS A 204 23.58 -13.70 0.00
N ILE A 205 24.75 -13.22 0.44
CA ILE A 205 24.86 -12.22 1.50
C ILE A 205 25.00 -10.85 0.85
N VAL A 206 24.14 -9.91 1.24
CA VAL A 206 24.16 -8.51 0.80
C VAL A 206 24.49 -7.63 2.00
N LYS A 207 25.48 -6.74 1.83
CA LYS A 207 25.97 -5.80 2.84
C LYS A 207 25.39 -4.40 2.59
N ASP A 208 25.75 -3.43 3.43
CA ASP A 208 25.37 -2.01 3.30
C ASP A 208 23.84 -1.78 3.27
N ILE A 209 23.08 -2.60 4.00
CA ILE A 209 21.62 -2.50 4.13
C ILE A 209 21.24 -1.36 5.09
N LYS A 210 20.35 -0.45 4.67
CA LYS A 210 19.83 0.60 5.56
C LYS A 210 19.10 -0.01 6.76
N SER A 211 19.59 0.24 7.96
CA SER A 211 18.95 -0.24 9.18
C SER A 211 17.65 0.50 9.45
N GLY A 212 16.61 -0.22 9.87
CA GLY A 212 15.29 0.36 10.16
C GLY A 212 14.12 -0.59 9.92
N ILE A 213 12.96 0.01 9.68
CA ILE A 213 11.71 -0.68 9.35
C ILE A 213 11.60 -0.84 7.84
N TRP A 214 11.29 -2.06 7.41
CA TRP A 214 11.13 -2.44 6.02
C TRP A 214 9.72 -2.97 5.78
N ILE A 215 9.04 -2.46 4.76
CA ILE A 215 7.74 -2.96 4.31
C ILE A 215 7.96 -3.96 3.19
N ALA A 216 7.35 -5.14 3.31
CA ALA A 216 7.41 -6.21 2.34
C ALA A 216 6.05 -6.40 1.63
N ASP A 217 6.11 -6.49 0.31
CA ASP A 217 4.96 -6.70 -0.55
C ASP A 217 5.25 -7.81 -1.57
N LEU A 218 4.24 -8.62 -1.83
CA LEU A 218 4.17 -9.52 -2.97
C LEU A 218 3.61 -8.75 -4.16
N GLN A 219 4.24 -8.86 -5.33
CA GLN A 219 3.73 -8.37 -6.61
C GLN A 219 3.66 -9.54 -7.60
N LEU A 220 2.53 -9.68 -8.29
CA LEU A 220 2.34 -10.59 -9.42
C LEU A 220 2.29 -9.74 -10.70
N VAL A 221 3.15 -10.06 -11.66
CA VAL A 221 3.26 -9.30 -12.91
C VAL A 221 3.34 -10.23 -14.12
N ARG A 222 2.86 -9.77 -15.27
CA ARG A 222 2.94 -10.51 -16.55
C ARG A 222 4.39 -10.77 -16.94
N CYS A 223 4.62 -11.87 -17.67
CA CYS A 223 5.96 -12.24 -18.12
C CYS A 223 6.62 -11.09 -18.91
N PRO A 224 7.79 -10.61 -18.46
CA PRO A 224 8.44 -9.43 -19.04
C PRO A 224 9.06 -9.68 -20.42
N VAL A 225 9.09 -10.95 -20.89
CA VAL A 225 9.72 -11.36 -22.16
C VAL A 225 8.74 -11.28 -23.34
N CYS A 226 7.51 -11.75 -23.15
CA CYS A 226 6.50 -11.82 -24.21
C CYS A 226 5.60 -10.58 -24.25
N ASP A 227 5.25 -10.00 -23.09
CA ASP A 227 4.29 -8.89 -22.93
C ASP A 227 2.87 -9.10 -23.51
N LEU A 228 2.60 -10.28 -24.05
CA LEU A 228 1.29 -10.65 -24.59
C LEU A 228 0.32 -10.91 -23.44
N SER A 229 -0.90 -10.40 -23.56
CA SER A 229 -2.01 -10.71 -22.63
C SER A 229 -2.44 -12.18 -22.64
N THR A 230 -1.99 -12.95 -23.64
CA THR A 230 -2.21 -14.39 -23.81
C THR A 230 -1.03 -15.26 -23.33
N CYS A 231 -0.07 -14.66 -22.64
CA CYS A 231 1.12 -15.35 -22.13
C CYS A 231 0.88 -15.72 -20.66
N ASP A 232 0.63 -17.01 -20.38
CA ASP A 232 0.32 -17.51 -19.03
C ASP A 232 1.49 -17.36 -18.04
N GLY A 233 2.69 -17.04 -18.54
CA GLY A 233 3.85 -16.73 -17.73
C GLY A 233 3.58 -15.57 -16.77
N THR A 234 3.47 -15.89 -15.49
CA THR A 234 3.42 -14.91 -14.39
C THR A 234 4.79 -14.86 -13.70
N MET A 235 5.32 -13.66 -13.50
CA MET A 235 6.49 -13.42 -12.67
C MET A 235 6.06 -13.00 -11.27
N GLN A 236 6.58 -13.70 -10.27
CA GLN A 236 6.38 -13.40 -8.87
C GLN A 236 7.52 -12.52 -8.36
N THR A 237 7.22 -11.50 -7.56
CA THR A 237 8.24 -10.61 -6.98
C THR A 237 7.99 -10.37 -5.50
N LEU A 238 9.01 -10.62 -4.68
CA LEU A 238 9.10 -10.16 -3.29
C LEU A 238 9.86 -8.82 -3.28
N ASP A 239 9.15 -7.73 -3.05
CA ASP A 239 9.71 -6.38 -2.90
C ASP A 239 9.73 -6.00 -1.41
N ALA A 240 10.92 -5.74 -0.86
CA ALA A 240 11.10 -5.19 0.48
C ALA A 240 11.77 -3.81 0.40
N ARG A 241 11.16 -2.80 1.00
CA ARG A 241 11.60 -1.40 0.94
C ARG A 241 11.71 -0.77 2.32
N HIS A 242 12.77 0.00 2.56
CA HIS A 242 12.90 0.81 3.76
C HIS A 242 11.77 1.84 3.83
N VAL A 243 11.14 2.01 5.00
CA VAL A 243 9.91 2.83 5.14
C VAL A 243 10.09 4.31 4.76
N GLU A 244 11.29 4.86 4.91
CA GLU A 244 11.59 6.24 4.50
C GLU A 244 11.74 6.41 2.97
N LEU A 245 11.91 5.33 2.20
CA LEU A 245 12.02 5.40 0.74
C LEU A 245 10.76 5.98 0.10
N PHE A 246 9.58 5.63 0.64
CA PHE A 246 8.28 6.14 0.20
C PHE A 246 8.12 7.66 0.37
N LEU A 247 9.01 8.31 1.14
CA LEU A 247 9.04 9.76 1.33
C LEU A 247 9.94 10.49 0.32
N ASN A 248 10.84 9.79 -0.37
CA ASN A 248 11.77 10.39 -1.30
C ASN A 248 11.07 10.80 -2.61
N GLU A 249 11.18 12.08 -3.00
CA GLU A 249 10.54 12.58 -4.24
C GLU A 249 11.10 11.91 -5.50
N GLY A 250 12.38 11.51 -5.49
CA GLY A 250 12.97 10.74 -6.59
C GLY A 250 12.37 9.34 -6.73
N TYR A 251 12.06 8.68 -5.60
CA TYR A 251 11.36 7.40 -5.63
C TYR A 251 9.92 7.58 -6.15
N LYS A 252 9.22 8.62 -5.69
CA LYS A 252 7.86 8.98 -6.12
C LYS A 252 7.76 9.49 -7.57
N ASN A 253 8.88 9.81 -8.23
CA ASN A 253 8.89 10.26 -9.62
C ASN A 253 9.57 9.26 -10.59
N GLY A 254 9.97 8.08 -10.09
CA GLY A 254 10.56 7.01 -10.90
C GLY A 254 12.01 7.27 -11.36
N THR A 255 12.75 8.15 -10.69
CA THR A 255 14.19 8.36 -11.00
C THR A 255 15.13 7.36 -10.34
N TRP A 256 14.60 6.44 -9.53
CA TRP A 256 15.39 5.40 -8.84
C TRP A 256 15.25 4.06 -9.55
N GLU A 257 16.39 3.46 -9.92
CA GLU A 257 16.45 2.17 -10.62
C GLU A 257 16.95 1.03 -9.72
N TYR A 258 16.58 -0.20 -10.11
CA TYR A 258 17.06 -1.43 -9.48
C TYR A 258 18.28 -1.99 -10.23
N ASN A 259 19.40 -2.11 -9.52
CA ASN A 259 20.58 -2.79 -10.04
C ASN A 259 20.44 -4.31 -9.86
N LEU A 260 20.70 -5.08 -10.92
CA LEU A 260 20.80 -6.54 -10.84
C LEU A 260 22.11 -6.91 -10.15
N ILE A 261 22.04 -7.52 -8.97
CA ILE A 261 23.23 -8.00 -8.25
C ILE A 261 23.49 -9.49 -8.51
N ALA A 262 22.47 -10.25 -8.93
CA ALA A 262 22.62 -11.66 -9.23
C ALA A 262 21.46 -12.24 -10.04
N SER A 263 21.71 -13.34 -10.76
CA SER A 263 20.68 -14.17 -11.36
C SER A 263 21.09 -15.64 -11.23
N HIS A 264 20.14 -16.51 -10.88
CA HIS A 264 20.35 -17.95 -10.77
C HIS A 264 19.24 -18.71 -11.52
N LYS A 265 19.63 -19.72 -12.31
CA LYS A 265 18.71 -20.53 -13.11
C LYS A 265 18.57 -21.91 -12.47
N LEU A 266 17.42 -22.15 -11.85
CA LEU A 266 17.06 -23.46 -11.34
C LEU A 266 16.50 -24.30 -12.51
N GLN A 267 16.96 -25.54 -12.61
CA GLN A 267 16.61 -26.46 -13.70
C GLN A 267 15.18 -27.01 -13.53
N LYS A 268 14.76 -27.87 -14.48
CA LYS A 268 13.38 -28.38 -14.65
C LYS A 268 12.77 -28.93 -13.35
N ASP A 269 11.44 -28.88 -13.30
CA ASP A 269 10.59 -29.41 -12.22
C ASP A 269 10.81 -28.71 -10.87
N ALA A 270 10.95 -27.38 -10.89
CA ALA A 270 10.98 -26.58 -9.68
C ALA A 270 9.63 -26.68 -8.94
N VAL A 271 9.58 -27.42 -7.84
CA VAL A 271 8.34 -27.70 -7.07
C VAL A 271 7.70 -26.43 -6.47
N ALA A 272 8.51 -25.39 -6.19
CA ALA A 272 8.04 -24.13 -5.65
C ALA A 272 8.95 -22.95 -6.01
N ALA A 273 8.33 -21.79 -6.24
CA ALA A 273 8.99 -20.50 -6.23
C ALA A 273 9.03 -19.98 -4.79
N CYS A 274 10.20 -20.01 -4.17
CA CYS A 274 10.44 -19.48 -2.83
C CYS A 274 11.35 -18.26 -2.88
N GLY A 275 11.10 -17.24 -2.07
CA GLY A 275 11.98 -16.07 -1.92
C GLY A 275 11.97 -15.59 -0.49
N ALA A 276 13.14 -15.31 0.09
CA ALA A 276 13.24 -14.90 1.48
C ALA A 276 14.39 -13.94 1.75
N ILE A 277 14.17 -13.07 2.73
CA ILE A 277 15.07 -12.02 3.19
C ILE A 277 15.17 -12.16 4.70
N PHE A 278 16.37 -12.40 5.21
CA PHE A 278 16.64 -12.50 6.65
C PHE A 278 17.68 -11.47 7.07
N ASP A 279 17.51 -10.88 8.25
CA ASP A 279 18.64 -10.26 8.94
C ASP A 279 19.64 -11.35 9.36
N LEU A 280 20.90 -11.21 8.95
CA LEU A 280 21.91 -12.25 9.21
C LEU A 280 22.19 -12.44 10.71
N LYS A 281 22.05 -11.39 11.52
CA LYS A 281 22.28 -11.41 12.99
C LYS A 281 21.15 -12.10 13.73
N HIS A 282 19.91 -11.98 13.24
CA HIS A 282 18.71 -12.58 13.85
C HIS A 282 18.27 -13.87 13.16
N LEU A 283 19.11 -14.44 12.31
CA LEU A 283 18.78 -15.61 11.50
C LEU A 283 18.21 -16.76 12.35
N LYS A 284 18.91 -17.15 13.42
CA LYS A 284 18.50 -18.24 14.32
C LYS A 284 17.16 -18.00 15.03
N SER A 285 16.85 -16.75 15.38
CA SER A 285 15.62 -16.39 16.10
C SER A 285 14.43 -16.19 15.18
N SER A 286 14.65 -15.78 13.93
CA SER A 286 13.58 -15.50 12.96
C SER A 286 13.34 -16.60 11.93
N SER A 287 14.27 -17.56 11.77
CA SER A 287 14.12 -18.67 10.82
C SER A 287 13.19 -19.77 11.31
N SER A 288 12.93 -19.91 12.62
CA SER A 288 12.18 -21.04 13.18
C SER A 288 10.75 -21.15 12.66
N GLY A 289 10.02 -20.03 12.59
CA GLY A 289 8.68 -19.97 11.99
C GLY A 289 8.73 -20.14 10.47
N ILE A 290 9.57 -19.37 9.80
CA ILE A 290 9.66 -19.34 8.33
C ILE A 290 10.06 -20.70 7.73
N LEU A 291 11.04 -21.39 8.33
CA LEU A 291 11.49 -22.70 7.85
C LEU A 291 10.50 -23.83 8.20
N ASN A 292 9.52 -23.60 9.08
CA ASN A 292 8.43 -24.54 9.31
C ASN A 292 7.36 -24.38 8.21
N LEU A 293 7.71 -24.69 6.96
CA LEU A 293 6.83 -24.51 5.80
C LEU A 293 5.42 -25.10 6.00
N LYS A 294 5.30 -26.23 6.72
CA LYS A 294 4.01 -26.88 6.98
C LYS A 294 3.03 -26.04 7.81
N SER A 295 3.49 -25.01 8.54
CA SER A 295 2.61 -24.17 9.37
C SER A 295 2.01 -22.97 8.63
N TRP A 296 2.42 -22.68 7.39
CA TRP A 296 1.99 -21.48 6.67
C TRP A 296 1.89 -21.62 5.13
N THR A 297 2.52 -22.64 4.53
CA THR A 297 2.32 -22.95 3.10
C THR A 297 0.98 -23.67 2.88
N GLY A 298 0.40 -23.48 1.69
CA GLY A 298 -0.84 -24.14 1.30
C GLY A 298 -0.70 -25.66 1.10
N ALA A 299 -1.83 -26.32 0.86
CA ALA A 299 -1.88 -27.74 0.47
C ALA A 299 -1.04 -28.01 -0.81
N PRO A 300 -0.65 -29.27 -1.12
CA PRO A 300 0.23 -29.58 -2.26
C PRO A 300 -0.28 -29.08 -3.63
N ASP A 301 -1.59 -28.94 -3.77
CA ASP A 301 -2.35 -28.46 -4.92
C ASP A 301 -2.64 -26.95 -4.90
N ASP A 302 -2.36 -26.26 -3.79
CA ASP A 302 -2.58 -24.82 -3.63
C ASP A 302 -1.45 -24.02 -4.30
N SER A 303 -1.73 -23.54 -5.52
CA SER A 303 -0.86 -22.67 -6.30
C SER A 303 -0.90 -21.20 -5.88
N GLN A 304 -1.72 -20.82 -4.89
CA GLN A 304 -1.74 -19.43 -4.43
C GLN A 304 -0.46 -19.09 -3.67
N PRO A 305 0.13 -17.91 -3.92
CA PRO A 305 1.30 -17.46 -3.19
C PRO A 305 0.97 -17.25 -1.71
N LYS A 306 1.73 -17.90 -0.83
CA LYS A 306 1.67 -17.67 0.61
C LYS A 306 2.90 -16.89 1.04
N ALA A 307 2.75 -16.04 2.05
CA ALA A 307 3.86 -15.30 2.63
C ALA A 307 3.85 -15.41 4.14
N MET A 308 5.03 -15.35 4.75
CA MET A 308 5.21 -15.31 6.20
C MET A 308 6.16 -14.19 6.58
N ILE A 309 5.84 -13.51 7.67
CA ILE A 309 6.68 -12.44 8.23
C ILE A 309 7.06 -12.75 9.67
N ALA A 310 8.29 -12.42 10.01
CA ALA A 310 8.88 -12.50 11.34
C ALA A 310 9.55 -11.15 11.66
N PRO A 311 9.85 -10.83 12.93
CA PRO A 311 10.38 -9.51 13.31
C PRO A 311 11.64 -9.06 12.55
N HIS A 312 12.47 -10.01 12.11
CA HIS A 312 13.70 -9.76 11.35
C HIS A 312 13.81 -10.56 10.05
N ALA A 313 12.69 -11.03 9.49
CA ALA A 313 12.70 -11.74 8.21
C ALA A 313 11.33 -11.74 7.51
N VAL A 314 11.35 -11.89 6.19
CA VAL A 314 10.16 -12.13 5.38
C VAL A 314 10.42 -13.25 4.39
N ALA A 315 9.41 -14.07 4.13
CA ALA A 315 9.45 -15.15 3.16
C ALA A 315 8.17 -15.24 2.35
N LEU A 316 8.32 -15.78 1.15
CA LEU A 316 7.30 -16.00 0.14
C LEU A 316 7.49 -17.42 -0.40
N HIS A 317 6.39 -18.14 -0.60
CA HIS A 317 6.39 -19.50 -1.13
C HIS A 317 5.14 -19.75 -1.97
N THR A 318 5.34 -20.22 -3.19
CA THR A 318 4.29 -20.51 -4.17
C THR A 318 4.57 -21.86 -4.79
N ARG A 319 3.60 -22.79 -4.73
CA ARG A 319 3.75 -24.08 -5.41
C ARG A 319 3.60 -23.88 -6.91
N LEU A 320 4.45 -24.56 -7.67
CA LEU A 320 4.42 -24.51 -9.12
C LEU A 320 3.88 -25.84 -9.65
N GLN A 321 3.20 -25.77 -10.79
CA GLN A 321 2.92 -26.94 -11.62
C GLN A 321 4.20 -27.35 -12.38
N GLU A 322 4.14 -28.44 -13.15
CA GLU A 322 5.25 -28.91 -13.99
C GLU A 322 5.78 -27.76 -14.87
N ASN A 323 7.11 -27.58 -14.90
CA ASN A 323 7.74 -26.39 -15.50
C ASN A 323 9.17 -26.66 -15.98
N GLU A 324 9.64 -25.85 -16.95
CA GLU A 324 11.01 -25.96 -17.49
C GLU A 324 12.09 -25.40 -16.54
N GLY A 325 11.71 -25.03 -15.31
CA GLY A 325 12.53 -24.45 -14.27
C GLY A 325 12.14 -23.00 -13.96
N ILE A 326 12.95 -22.33 -13.14
CA ILE A 326 12.76 -20.92 -12.80
C ILE A 326 14.06 -20.12 -12.86
N ILE A 327 13.98 -18.88 -13.33
CA ILE A 327 15.04 -17.88 -13.14
C ILE A 327 14.67 -17.04 -11.91
N VAL A 328 15.58 -17.01 -10.93
CA VAL A 328 15.53 -16.10 -9.79
C VAL A 328 16.52 -14.96 -10.03
N LYS A 329 16.06 -13.70 -9.91
CA LYS A 329 16.89 -12.50 -10.02
C LYS A 329 16.86 -11.74 -8.70
N TYR A 330 18.04 -11.38 -8.23
CA TYR A 330 18.25 -10.60 -7.02
C TYR A 330 18.65 -9.19 -7.43
N GLN A 331 17.89 -8.20 -6.99
CA GLN A 331 18.07 -6.81 -7.37
C GLN A 331 18.02 -5.90 -6.14
N THR A 332 18.79 -4.80 -6.18
CA THR A 332 18.89 -3.86 -5.06
C THR A 332 18.89 -2.42 -5.56
N MET A 333 18.35 -1.52 -4.74
CA MET A 333 18.30 -0.08 -4.98
C MET A 333 19.09 0.64 -3.89
N LYS A 334 20.06 1.48 -4.27
CA LYS A 334 20.97 2.20 -3.36
C LYS A 334 20.60 3.69 -3.28
N ALA A 335 20.85 4.29 -2.12
CA ALA A 335 20.70 5.73 -1.90
C ALA A 335 21.87 6.52 -2.51
N GLY A 336 21.81 6.73 -3.83
CA GLY A 336 22.93 7.26 -4.60
C GLY A 336 23.97 6.18 -4.93
N THR A 337 25.16 6.59 -5.38
CA THR A 337 26.25 5.67 -5.78
C THR A 337 26.76 4.84 -4.61
N ASP A 338 27.01 5.49 -3.47
CA ASP A 338 27.77 4.92 -2.35
C ASP A 338 26.95 4.79 -1.06
N GLY A 339 25.70 5.25 -1.03
CA GLY A 339 24.82 5.14 0.14
C GLY A 339 24.14 3.77 0.28
N ASP A 340 23.51 3.57 1.43
CA ASP A 340 22.86 2.32 1.82
C ASP A 340 21.87 1.75 0.77
N ILE A 341 21.71 0.44 0.76
CA ILE A 341 20.63 -0.26 0.07
C ILE A 341 19.31 0.01 0.83
N VAL A 342 18.33 0.54 0.10
CA VAL A 342 17.00 0.96 0.61
C VAL A 342 15.83 0.21 -0.03
N SER A 343 16.08 -0.58 -1.08
CA SER A 343 15.14 -1.60 -1.56
C SER A 343 15.88 -2.89 -1.96
N ILE A 344 15.23 -4.01 -1.70
CA ILE A 344 15.63 -5.36 -2.12
C ILE A 344 14.45 -5.97 -2.88
N ARG A 345 14.75 -6.57 -4.03
CA ARG A 345 13.79 -7.24 -4.90
C ARG A 345 14.29 -8.64 -5.24
N ILE A 346 13.47 -9.66 -4.97
CA ILE A 346 13.68 -11.03 -5.43
C ILE A 346 12.56 -11.35 -6.41
N SER A 347 12.88 -11.42 -7.70
CA SER A 347 11.91 -11.78 -8.75
C SER A 347 12.14 -13.21 -9.23
N GLN A 348 11.05 -13.91 -9.54
CA GLN A 348 11.01 -15.33 -9.87
C GLN A 348 10.14 -15.52 -11.10
N GLN A 349 10.77 -15.98 -12.18
CA GLN A 349 10.13 -16.11 -13.49
C GLN A 349 10.19 -17.58 -13.92
N LEU A 350 9.06 -18.15 -14.32
CA LEU A 350 9.01 -19.44 -15.04
C LEU A 350 9.78 -19.33 -16.36
N LEU A 351 10.44 -20.43 -16.72
CA LEU A 351 11.19 -20.59 -17.98
C LEU A 351 10.29 -21.00 -19.14
#